data_AF-A0A933QIY9-F1
#
_entry.id   AF-A0A933QIY9-F1
#
_cell.length_a   1.000
_cell.length_b   1.000
_cell.length_c   1.000
_cell.angle_alpha   90.00
_cell.angle_beta   90.00
_cell.angle_gamma   90.00
#
_symmetry.space_group_name_H-M   'P 1'
#
loop_
_entity.id
_entity.type
_entity.pdbx_description
1 polymer ?
#
loop_
_entity_poly.entity_id
_entity_poly.type
_entity_poly.pdbx_seq_one_letter_code
_entity_poly.pdbx_strand_id
1 'polypeptide(L)'
;PIPERLSREQLLEEQLLALILQSEEPKTVGELEEVGEFLMVSAVKKIVKLLREYLASTTKKFRIGEFVKTLPAELVPTVDRAYLADLGKILDDKKNFSRELEKTTLEIKKISLKKQLLSLAEKMKQAKKSQLVQLTQEYRQVASELKKCQT
;
A
#
# COMPACT_ATOMS: atom_id res chain seq x y z
N PRO A 1 -4.81 4.36 28.30
CA PRO A 1 -4.92 3.57 27.05
C PRO A 1 -3.52 3.25 26.50
N ILE A 2 -3.10 2.00 26.60
CA ILE A 2 -1.86 1.53 25.99
C ILE A 2 -2.13 1.55 24.47
N PRO A 3 -1.29 2.20 23.64
CA PRO A 3 -1.51 2.18 22.20
C PRO A 3 -1.48 0.72 21.74
N GLU A 4 -2.56 0.31 21.10
CA GLU A 4 -2.69 -0.98 20.44
C GLU A 4 -1.45 -1.14 19.55
N ARG A 5 -0.64 -2.18 19.79
CA ARG A 5 0.58 -2.38 19.00
C ARG A 5 0.16 -2.58 17.55
N LEU A 6 0.43 -1.58 16.70
CA LEU A 6 0.16 -1.65 15.28
C LEU A 6 0.79 -2.92 14.71
N SER A 7 0.04 -3.61 13.86
CA SER A 7 0.57 -4.79 13.16
C SER A 7 1.74 -4.37 12.25
N ARG A 8 2.61 -5.31 11.92
CA ARG A 8 3.73 -5.04 11.00
C ARG A 8 3.25 -4.47 9.66
N GLU A 9 2.12 -4.94 9.17
CA GLU A 9 1.48 -4.43 7.94
C GLU A 9 1.00 -3.01 8.10
N GLN A 10 0.37 -2.67 9.23
CA GLN A 10 -0.04 -1.31 9.51
C GLN A 10 1.14 -0.36 9.55
N LEU A 11 2.23 -0.73 10.21
CA LEU A 11 3.45 0.07 10.25
C LEU A 11 4.04 0.30 8.85
N LEU A 12 4.15 -0.76 8.04
CA LEU A 12 4.69 -0.66 6.69
C LEU A 12 3.81 0.18 5.77
N GLU A 13 2.49 -0.01 5.82
CA GLU A 13 1.55 0.73 4.97
C GLU A 13 1.42 2.19 5.41
N GLU A 14 1.45 2.49 6.71
CA GLU A 14 1.50 3.88 7.20
C GLU A 14 2.83 4.55 6.84
N GLN A 15 3.96 3.82 6.89
CA GLN A 15 5.26 4.33 6.43
C GLN A 15 5.26 4.61 4.91
N LEU A 16 4.70 3.71 4.11
CA LEU A 16 4.52 3.93 2.68
C LEU A 16 3.66 5.18 2.42
N LEU A 17 2.55 5.32 3.16
CA LEU A 17 1.69 6.49 3.07
C LEU A 17 2.45 7.77 3.44
N ALA A 18 3.27 7.74 4.49
CA ALA A 18 4.12 8.87 4.87
C ALA A 18 5.07 9.28 3.74
N LEU A 19 5.77 8.30 3.13
CA LEU A 19 6.66 8.55 1.99
C LEU A 19 5.90 9.19 0.80
N ILE A 20 4.69 8.71 0.51
CA ILE A 20 3.88 9.25 -0.59
C ILE A 20 3.41 10.69 -0.29
N LEU A 21 2.89 10.94 0.92
CA LEU A 21 2.29 12.23 1.29
C LEU A 21 3.33 13.34 1.50
N GLN A 22 4.52 12.98 1.97
CA GLN A 22 5.62 13.90 2.22
C GLN A 22 6.52 14.11 0.99
N SER A 23 6.29 13.37 -0.12
CA SER A 23 7.01 13.56 -1.38
C SER A 23 6.72 14.91 -2.01
N GLU A 24 7.74 15.56 -2.57
CA GLU A 24 7.57 16.78 -3.39
C GLU A 24 6.76 16.52 -4.66
N GLU A 25 6.87 15.30 -5.18
CA GLU A 25 6.17 14.77 -6.34
C GLU A 25 5.45 13.50 -5.88
N PRO A 26 4.18 13.57 -5.43
CA PRO A 26 3.43 12.37 -5.13
C PRO A 26 3.34 11.52 -6.40
N LYS A 27 3.46 10.21 -6.21
CA LYS A 27 3.45 9.19 -7.26
C LYS A 27 2.37 9.44 -8.31
N THR A 28 2.65 9.06 -9.54
CA THR A 28 1.67 9.16 -10.63
C THR A 28 0.46 8.27 -10.34
N VAL A 29 -0.67 8.60 -10.98
CA VAL A 29 -1.94 7.85 -10.85
C VAL A 29 -1.73 6.34 -11.08
N GLY A 30 -0.92 5.96 -12.07
CA GLY A 30 -0.62 4.57 -12.38
C GLY A 30 0.20 3.86 -11.30
N GLU A 31 1.22 4.51 -10.75
CA GLU A 31 2.01 3.91 -9.67
C GLU A 31 1.21 3.77 -8.37
N LEU A 32 0.29 4.70 -8.07
CA LEU A 32 -0.60 4.59 -6.92
C LEU A 32 -1.62 3.45 -7.08
N GLU A 33 -2.04 3.17 -8.31
CA GLU A 33 -2.91 2.04 -8.63
C GLU A 33 -2.20 0.71 -8.36
N GLU A 34 -0.99 0.52 -8.90
CA GLU A 34 -0.18 -0.67 -8.66
C GLU A 34 0.08 -0.90 -7.16
N VAL A 35 0.42 0.16 -6.42
CA VAL A 35 0.66 0.08 -4.98
C VAL A 35 -0.63 -0.25 -4.23
N GLY A 36 -1.74 0.35 -4.63
CA GLY A 36 -3.06 0.20 -3.99
C GLY A 36 -3.59 -1.24 -3.98
N GLU A 37 -3.25 -2.03 -4.99
CA GLU A 37 -3.64 -3.44 -5.11
C GLU A 37 -3.05 -4.31 -3.98
N PHE A 38 -1.83 -3.99 -3.53
CA PHE A 38 -1.11 -4.80 -2.55
C PHE A 38 -1.34 -4.39 -1.10
N LEU A 39 -1.88 -3.20 -0.86
CA LEU A 39 -2.26 -2.75 0.48
C LEU A 39 -3.20 -3.78 1.14
N MET A 40 -3.26 -3.78 2.46
CA MET A 40 -4.09 -4.69 3.26
C MET A 40 -4.91 -3.91 4.28
N VAL A 41 -4.41 -2.76 4.75
CA VAL A 41 -5.07 -1.92 5.75
C VAL A 41 -6.15 -1.07 5.09
N SER A 42 -7.40 -1.25 5.55
CA SER A 42 -8.58 -0.59 4.94
C SER A 42 -8.46 0.94 4.91
N ALA A 43 -7.95 1.55 5.99
CA ALA A 43 -7.77 2.99 6.05
C ALA A 43 -6.75 3.48 4.99
N VAL A 44 -5.58 2.85 4.92
CA VAL A 44 -4.53 3.23 3.95
C VAL A 44 -5.01 3.01 2.51
N LYS A 45 -5.70 1.89 2.23
CA LYS A 45 -6.34 1.65 0.93
C LYS A 45 -7.26 2.77 0.50
N LYS A 46 -8.17 3.17 1.39
CA LYS A 46 -9.13 4.24 1.12
C LYS A 46 -8.42 5.57 0.86
N ILE A 47 -7.41 5.88 1.67
CA ILE A 47 -6.61 7.10 1.50
C ILE A 47 -5.88 7.11 0.17
N VAL A 48 -5.19 6.02 -0.20
CA VAL A 48 -4.46 5.93 -1.48
C VAL A 48 -5.42 6.01 -2.68
N LYS A 49 -6.60 5.39 -2.59
CA LYS A 49 -7.66 5.52 -3.61
C LYS A 49 -8.13 6.97 -3.75
N LEU A 50 -8.44 7.64 -2.64
CA LEU A 50 -8.88 9.04 -2.65
C LEU A 50 -7.77 9.97 -3.14
N LEU A 51 -6.51 9.69 -2.79
CA LEU A 51 -5.35 10.44 -3.27
C LEU A 51 -5.21 10.30 -4.78
N ARG A 52 -5.37 9.09 -5.32
CA ARG A 52 -5.37 8.85 -6.76
C ARG A 52 -6.47 9.65 -7.47
N GLU A 53 -7.70 9.61 -6.95
CA GLU A 53 -8.83 10.35 -7.50
C GLU A 53 -8.58 11.86 -7.45
N TYR A 54 -8.02 12.35 -6.34
CA TYR A 54 -7.62 13.75 -6.19
C TYR A 54 -6.58 14.17 -7.24
N LEU A 55 -5.51 13.39 -7.40
CA LEU A 55 -4.45 13.65 -8.39
C LEU A 55 -4.94 13.53 -9.83
N ALA A 56 -5.90 12.64 -10.11
CA ALA A 56 -6.53 12.54 -11.44
C ALA A 56 -7.44 13.75 -11.74
N SER A 57 -8.05 14.34 -10.72
CA SER A 57 -8.99 15.46 -10.86
C SER A 57 -8.32 16.82 -11.05
N THR A 58 -6.99 16.92 -10.85
CA THR A 58 -6.29 18.20 -10.87
C THR A 58 -4.90 18.11 -11.49
N THR A 59 -4.53 19.12 -12.28
CA THR A 59 -3.16 19.32 -12.76
C THR A 59 -2.32 20.19 -11.83
N LYS A 60 -2.91 20.65 -10.71
CA LYS A 60 -2.25 21.52 -9.74
C LYS A 60 -1.26 20.70 -8.90
N LYS A 61 -0.18 21.37 -8.46
CA LYS A 61 0.76 20.80 -7.50
C LYS A 61 0.00 20.31 -6.26
N PHE A 62 0.26 19.08 -5.85
CA PHE A 62 -0.35 18.48 -4.68
C PHE A 62 -0.08 19.32 -3.42
N ARG A 63 -1.12 19.50 -2.61
CA ARG A 63 -1.06 20.18 -1.33
C ARG A 63 -1.84 19.36 -0.32
N ILE A 64 -1.15 18.85 0.70
CA ILE A 64 -1.74 18.00 1.73
C ILE A 64 -2.97 18.66 2.39
N GLY A 65 -2.91 19.96 2.68
CA GLY A 65 -4.02 20.67 3.33
C GLY A 65 -5.28 20.79 2.46
N GLU A 66 -5.16 20.74 1.13
CA GLU A 66 -6.34 20.69 0.24
C GLU A 66 -6.87 19.27 0.11
N PHE A 67 -5.98 18.27 0.07
CA PHE A 67 -6.35 16.87 0.06
C PHE A 67 -7.08 16.45 1.35
N VAL A 68 -6.59 16.85 2.53
CA VAL A 68 -7.22 16.50 3.82
C VAL A 68 -8.67 16.99 3.90
N LYS A 69 -9.01 18.12 3.26
CA LYS A 69 -10.39 18.64 3.22
C LYS A 69 -11.35 17.77 2.40
N THR A 70 -10.84 16.93 1.50
CA THR A 70 -11.67 16.00 0.71
C THR A 70 -11.86 14.66 1.41
N LEU A 71 -11.15 14.43 2.53
CA LEU A 71 -11.20 13.17 3.24
C LEU A 71 -12.41 13.10 4.20
N PRO A 72 -13.05 11.93 4.28
CA PRO A 72 -13.92 11.61 5.40
C PRO A 72 -13.19 11.77 6.76
N ALA A 73 -13.90 12.28 7.77
CA ALA A 73 -13.33 12.63 9.07
C ALA A 73 -12.63 11.46 9.77
N GLU A 74 -13.06 10.22 9.52
CA GLU A 74 -12.46 9.00 10.06
C GLU A 74 -11.06 8.68 9.49
N LEU A 75 -10.72 9.20 8.31
CA LEU A 75 -9.44 8.95 7.66
C LEU A 75 -8.40 10.01 8.02
N VAL A 76 -8.84 11.20 8.44
CA VAL A 76 -7.98 12.34 8.81
C VAL A 76 -6.91 11.95 9.84
N PRO A 77 -7.23 11.25 10.96
CA PRO A 77 -6.21 10.88 11.93
C PRO A 77 -5.10 9.99 11.37
N THR A 78 -5.39 9.16 10.37
CA THR A 78 -4.39 8.29 9.73
C THR A 78 -3.49 9.09 8.80
N VAL A 79 -4.04 10.06 8.08
CA VAL A 79 -3.26 10.98 7.25
C VAL A 79 -2.38 11.88 8.10
N ASP A 80 -2.91 12.43 9.18
CA ASP A 80 -2.13 13.28 10.10
C ASP A 80 -0.95 12.51 10.71
N ARG A 81 -1.19 11.29 11.20
CA ARG A 81 -0.10 10.43 11.72
C ARG A 81 0.96 10.14 10.66
N ALA A 82 0.56 9.78 9.44
CA ALA A 82 1.49 9.47 8.38
C ALA A 82 2.26 10.71 7.89
N TYR A 83 1.59 11.87 7.80
CA TYR A 83 2.22 13.10 7.36
C TYR A 83 3.19 13.67 8.41
N LEU A 84 2.93 13.46 9.70
CA LEU A 84 3.81 13.86 10.80
C LEU A 84 4.85 12.80 11.18
N ALA A 85 4.87 11.67 10.48
CA ALA A 85 5.85 10.62 10.73
C ALA A 85 7.27 11.13 10.44
N ASP A 86 8.18 10.92 11.39
CA ASP A 86 9.59 11.28 11.21
C ASP A 86 10.25 10.29 10.23
N LEU A 87 10.46 10.77 8.99
CA LEU A 87 11.19 10.05 7.96
C LEU A 87 12.71 10.30 8.04
N GLY A 88 13.17 11.09 9.01
CA GLY A 88 14.57 11.46 9.18
C GLY A 88 15.19 12.03 7.91
N LYS A 89 16.40 11.58 7.59
CA LYS A 89 17.16 12.03 6.41
C LYS A 89 16.73 11.37 5.10
N ILE A 90 15.66 10.58 5.10
CA ILE A 90 15.20 9.88 3.89
C ILE A 90 14.72 10.89 2.85
N LEU A 91 14.11 12.00 3.29
CA LEU A 91 13.61 13.06 2.42
C LEU A 91 14.72 13.96 1.86
N ASP A 92 15.88 14.03 2.53
CA ASP A 92 16.99 14.93 2.15
C ASP A 92 17.73 14.47 0.88
N ASP A 93 17.63 13.18 0.53
CA ASP A 93 18.31 12.59 -0.62
C ASP A 93 17.31 11.81 -1.48
N LYS A 94 17.05 12.33 -2.70
CA LYS A 94 16.16 11.72 -3.70
C LYS A 94 16.48 10.25 -3.96
N LYS A 95 17.75 9.84 -3.90
CA LYS A 95 18.16 8.45 -4.09
C LYS A 95 17.77 7.58 -2.90
N ASN A 96 17.94 8.08 -1.68
CA ASN A 96 17.53 7.37 -0.46
C ASN A 96 16.01 7.28 -0.36
N PHE A 97 15.31 8.36 -0.70
CA PHE A 97 13.85 8.36 -0.80
C PHE A 97 13.33 7.30 -1.78
N SER A 98 13.83 7.31 -3.02
CA SER A 98 13.41 6.34 -4.04
C SER A 98 13.68 4.91 -3.61
N ARG A 99 14.86 4.66 -3.01
CA ARG A 99 15.22 3.33 -2.49
C ARG A 99 14.30 2.88 -1.36
N GLU A 100 13.99 3.74 -0.40
CA GLU A 100 13.11 3.36 0.71
C GLU A 100 11.67 3.16 0.24
N LEU A 101 11.20 3.96 -0.71
CA LEU A 101 9.89 3.82 -1.33
C LEU A 101 9.76 2.49 -2.08
N GLU A 102 10.74 2.14 -2.91
CA GLU A 102 10.79 0.86 -3.63
C GLU A 102 10.85 -0.32 -2.65
N LYS A 103 11.74 -0.25 -1.65
CA LYS A 103 11.88 -1.27 -0.62
C LYS A 103 10.57 -1.48 0.15
N THR A 104 9.95 -0.41 0.62
CA THR A 104 8.69 -0.47 1.39
C THR A 104 7.56 -1.05 0.53
N THR A 105 7.45 -0.61 -0.73
CA THR A 105 6.47 -1.14 -1.70
C THR A 105 6.69 -2.63 -1.94
N LEU A 106 7.93 -3.06 -2.13
CA LEU A 106 8.29 -4.46 -2.36
C LEU A 106 7.99 -5.33 -1.14
N GLU A 107 8.24 -4.83 0.08
CA GLU A 107 7.90 -5.54 1.31
C GLU A 107 6.38 -5.73 1.47
N ILE A 108 5.59 -4.69 1.22
CA ILE A 108 4.12 -4.77 1.25
C ILE A 108 3.62 -5.79 0.22
N LYS A 109 4.14 -5.71 -1.02
CA LYS A 109 3.81 -6.66 -2.09
C LYS A 109 4.13 -8.10 -1.70
N LYS A 110 5.30 -8.37 -1.13
CA LYS A 110 5.69 -9.70 -0.64
C LYS A 110 4.73 -10.23 0.42
N ILE A 111 4.35 -9.40 1.39
CA ILE A 111 3.43 -9.81 2.45
C ILE A 111 2.03 -10.08 1.87
N SER A 112 1.54 -9.22 1.00
CA SER A 112 0.24 -9.35 0.34
C SER A 112 0.15 -10.64 -0.47
N LEU A 113 1.14 -10.91 -1.33
CA LEU A 113 1.21 -12.14 -2.13
C LEU A 113 1.28 -13.40 -1.25
N LYS A 114 2.04 -13.37 -0.14
CA LYS A 114 2.06 -14.48 0.82
C LYS A 114 0.69 -14.74 1.44
N LYS A 115 -0.04 -13.69 1.84
CA LYS A 115 -1.40 -13.84 2.37
C LYS A 115 -2.38 -14.36 1.32
N GLN A 116 -2.25 -13.90 0.08
CA GLN A 116 -3.05 -14.42 -1.03
C GLN A 116 -2.81 -15.91 -1.26
N LEU A 117 -1.55 -16.37 -1.25
CA LEU A 117 -1.22 -17.80 -1.36
C LEU A 117 -1.83 -18.63 -0.22
N LEU A 118 -1.74 -18.14 1.02
CA LEU A 118 -2.33 -18.84 2.17
C LEU A 118 -3.86 -18.94 2.02
N SER A 119 -4.52 -17.84 1.66
CA SER A 119 -5.97 -17.81 1.44
C SER A 119 -6.39 -18.73 0.28
N LEU A 120 -5.65 -18.75 -0.82
CA LEU A 120 -5.90 -19.66 -1.94
C LEU A 120 -5.72 -21.12 -1.52
N ALA A 121 -4.67 -21.44 -0.77
CA ALA A 121 -4.45 -22.79 -0.24
C ALA A 121 -5.58 -23.24 0.69
N GLU A 122 -6.11 -22.35 1.54
CA GLU A 122 -7.27 -22.63 2.39
C GLU A 122 -8.54 -22.86 1.56
N LYS A 123 -8.81 -22.00 0.57
CA LYS A 123 -9.93 -22.17 -0.38
C LYS A 123 -9.84 -23.50 -1.12
N MET A 124 -8.65 -23.89 -1.56
CA MET A 124 -8.42 -25.17 -2.23
C MET A 124 -8.74 -26.38 -1.35
N LYS A 125 -8.48 -26.31 -0.03
CA LYS A 125 -8.84 -27.39 0.91
C LYS A 125 -10.37 -27.60 1.00
N GLN A 126 -11.15 -26.54 0.78
CA GLN A 126 -12.61 -26.54 0.90
C GLN A 126 -13.33 -26.59 -0.46
N ALA A 127 -12.58 -26.55 -1.56
CA ALA A 127 -13.13 -26.39 -2.91
C ALA A 127 -13.67 -27.70 -3.49
N LYS A 128 -14.72 -27.58 -4.30
CA LYS A 128 -15.19 -28.69 -5.15
C LYS A 128 -14.23 -28.90 -6.31
N LYS A 129 -14.22 -30.10 -6.90
CA LYS A 129 -13.37 -30.44 -8.07
C LYS A 129 -13.45 -29.42 -9.22
N SER A 130 -14.64 -28.87 -9.47
CA SER A 130 -14.85 -27.85 -10.52
C SER A 130 -14.16 -26.52 -10.24
N GLN A 131 -13.91 -26.17 -8.97
CA GLN A 131 -13.25 -24.93 -8.55
C GLN A 131 -11.74 -25.11 -8.38
N LEU A 132 -11.26 -26.35 -8.18
CA LEU A 132 -9.84 -26.65 -7.95
C LEU A 132 -8.95 -26.26 -9.13
N VAL A 133 -9.42 -26.40 -10.37
CA VAL A 133 -8.62 -26.05 -11.57
C VAL A 133 -8.31 -24.57 -11.58
N GLN A 134 -9.32 -23.71 -11.37
CA GLN A 134 -9.16 -22.26 -11.33
C GLN A 134 -8.27 -21.82 -10.16
N LEU A 135 -8.55 -22.31 -8.95
CA LEU A 135 -7.76 -21.97 -7.77
C LEU A 135 -6.29 -22.41 -7.88
N THR A 136 -6.02 -23.55 -8.52
CA THR A 136 -4.64 -24.01 -8.76
C THR A 136 -3.91 -23.10 -9.74
N GLN A 137 -4.61 -22.62 -10.78
CA GLN A 137 -4.03 -21.70 -11.75
C GLN A 137 -3.72 -20.34 -11.10
N GLU A 138 -4.65 -19.78 -10.34
CA GLU A 138 -4.45 -18.55 -9.57
C GLU A 138 -3.28 -18.69 -8.59
N TYR A 139 -3.22 -19.81 -7.85
CA TYR A 139 -2.12 -20.07 -6.92
C TYR A 139 -0.76 -20.09 -7.62
N ARG A 140 -0.65 -20.73 -8.79
CA ARG A 140 0.60 -20.76 -9.58
C ARG A 140 1.00 -19.37 -10.06
N GLN A 141 0.04 -18.55 -10.47
CA GLN A 141 0.30 -17.19 -10.90
C GLN A 141 0.86 -16.34 -9.76
N VAL A 142 0.17 -16.30 -8.61
CA VAL A 142 0.61 -15.56 -7.42
C VAL A 142 1.97 -16.06 -6.93
N ALA A 143 2.23 -17.37 -6.99
CA ALA A 143 3.52 -17.94 -6.61
C ALA A 143 4.66 -17.50 -7.54
N SER A 144 4.39 -17.42 -8.85
CA SER A 144 5.34 -16.91 -9.84
C SER A 144 5.67 -15.43 -9.60
N GLU A 145 4.66 -14.61 -9.31
CA GLU A 145 4.85 -13.20 -8.96
C GLU A 145 5.65 -13.01 -7.67
N LEU A 146 5.38 -13.81 -6.64
CA LEU A 146 6.14 -13.76 -5.39
C LEU A 146 7.61 -14.11 -5.63
N LYS A 147 7.90 -15.10 -6.50
CA LYS A 147 9.27 -15.48 -6.85
C LYS A 147 10.02 -14.32 -7.53
N LYS A 148 9.37 -13.60 -8.44
CA LYS A 148 9.94 -12.40 -9.10
C LYS A 148 10.29 -11.28 -8.11
N CYS A 149 9.60 -11.21 -6.97
CA CYS A 149 9.90 -10.23 -5.93
C CYS A 149 11.11 -10.62 -5.05
N GLN A 150 11.56 -11.88 -5.11
CA GLN A 150 12.64 -12.43 -4.28
C GLN A 150 14.00 -12.47 -4.98
N THR A 151 13.99 -12.50 -6.32
CA THR A 151 15.16 -12.32 -7.21
C THR A 151 15.51 -10.86 -7.36
#